data_AF-A0AAV4UQT8-F1
#
_entry.id   AF-A0AAV4UQT8-F1
#
_cell.length_a   1.000
_cell.length_b   1.000
_cell.length_c   1.000
_cell.angle_alpha   90.00
_cell.angle_beta   90.00
_cell.angle_gamma   90.00
#
_symmetry.space_group_name_H-M   'P 1'
#
loop_
_entity.id
_entity.type
_entity.pdbx_description
1 polymer ?
#
loop_
_entity_poly.entity_id
_entity_poly.type
_entity_poly.pdbx_seq_one_letter_code
_entity_poly.pdbx_strand_id
1 'polypeptide(L)'
;MKVVLIFLVLSCSVAVSFAAVRCTKQSDCEPDECCLDTLFFRSAFCEPRYGAGNRCVTASVYKPDTDLFYLACPCVDKYECLGKGSLENGVTVMKDTKCIMPTV
;
A
#
# COMPACT_ATOMS: atom_id res chain seq x y z
N MET A 1 -26.09 -2.23 33.90
CA MET A 1 -25.44 -3.38 33.21
C MET A 1 -25.36 -3.23 31.69
N LYS A 2 -26.33 -2.60 31.01
CA LYS A 2 -26.30 -2.43 29.53
C LYS A 2 -25.28 -1.38 29.03
N VAL A 3 -25.06 -0.32 29.81
CA VAL A 3 -24.14 0.77 29.44
C VAL A 3 -22.67 0.32 29.45
N VAL A 4 -22.30 -0.58 30.36
CA VAL A 4 -20.94 -1.14 30.46
C VAL A 4 -20.58 -1.99 29.23
N LEU A 5 -21.55 -2.73 28.68
CA LEU A 5 -21.34 -3.52 27.47
C LEU A 5 -21.13 -2.63 26.23
N ILE A 6 -21.79 -1.47 26.16
CA ILE A 6 -21.63 -0.52 25.04
C ILE A 6 -20.23 0.11 25.07
N PHE A 7 -19.72 0.48 26.24
CA PHE A 7 -18.36 1.03 26.38
C PHE A 7 -17.26 0.01 26.03
N LEU A 8 -17.45 -1.28 26.33
CA LEU A 8 -16.52 -2.36 25.98
C LEU A 8 -16.43 -2.62 24.47
N VAL A 9 -17.55 -2.46 23.74
CA VAL A 9 -17.57 -2.61 22.28
C VAL A 9 -16.91 -1.41 21.60
N LEU A 10 -17.13 -0.19 22.12
CA LEU A 10 -16.53 1.04 21.60
C LEU A 10 -15.02 1.15 21.85
N SER A 11 -14.47 0.52 22.90
CA SER A 11 -13.02 0.50 23.15
C SER A 11 -12.24 -0.38 22.18
N CYS A 12 -12.87 -1.33 21.49
CA CYS A 12 -12.20 -2.19 20.51
C CYS A 12 -12.02 -1.53 19.14
N SER A 13 -12.65 -0.38 18.88
CA SER A 13 -12.67 0.25 17.55
C SER A 13 -11.74 1.46 17.39
N VAL A 14 -10.93 1.79 18.41
CA VAL A 14 -10.09 2.99 18.39
C VAL A 14 -8.61 2.63 18.35
N ALA A 15 -8.13 2.25 17.16
CA ALA A 15 -6.70 2.31 16.85
C ALA A 15 -6.45 2.33 15.34
N VAL A 16 -7.16 3.16 14.58
CA VAL A 16 -6.65 3.58 13.25
C VAL A 16 -6.09 4.98 13.42
N SER A 17 -4.94 5.06 14.06
CA SER A 17 -4.17 6.30 14.16
C SER A 17 -3.51 6.53 12.80
N PHE A 18 -4.14 7.37 11.97
CA PHE A 18 -3.59 7.93 10.73
C PHE A 18 -2.42 8.91 11.02
N ALA A 19 -1.40 8.47 11.76
CA ALA A 19 -0.12 9.15 11.80
C ALA A 19 0.80 8.39 10.85
N ALA A 20 1.45 9.08 9.92
CA ALA A 20 2.49 8.49 9.10
C ALA A 20 3.60 7.95 10.02
N VAL A 21 3.52 6.64 10.32
CA VAL A 21 4.43 5.96 11.22
C VAL A 21 5.75 5.86 10.48
N ARG A 22 6.83 6.38 11.08
CA ARG A 22 8.16 6.21 10.51
C ARG A 22 8.55 4.74 10.59
N CYS A 23 9.13 4.23 9.52
CA CYS A 23 9.55 2.84 9.42
C CYS A 23 10.99 2.77 8.89
N THR A 24 11.66 1.66 9.18
CA THR A 24 13.01 1.37 8.69
C THR A 24 13.07 0.12 7.83
N LYS A 25 12.06 -0.74 7.93
CA LYS A 25 11.90 -2.01 7.21
C LYS A 25 10.41 -2.34 7.07
N GLN A 26 10.04 -3.28 6.20
CA GLN A 26 8.64 -3.64 5.97
C GLN A 26 7.95 -4.19 7.23
N SER A 27 8.68 -4.92 8.09
CA SER A 27 8.10 -5.52 9.29
C SER A 27 7.69 -4.52 10.37
N ASP A 28 8.04 -3.24 10.21
CA ASP A 28 7.63 -2.17 11.14
C ASP A 28 6.19 -1.70 10.87
N CYS A 29 5.62 -2.05 9.71
CA CYS A 29 4.28 -1.66 9.27
C CYS A 29 3.30 -2.85 9.35
N GLU A 30 2.01 -2.54 9.28
CA GLU A 30 0.95 -3.56 9.21
C GLU A 30 1.04 -4.38 7.90
N PRO A 31 0.48 -5.60 7.86
CA PRO A 31 0.58 -6.49 6.68
C PRO A 31 -0.07 -5.91 5.40
N ASP A 32 -1.03 -4.99 5.54
CA ASP A 32 -1.66 -4.26 4.45
C ASP A 32 -0.96 -2.92 4.14
N GLU A 33 0.15 -2.62 4.80
CA GLU A 33 0.97 -1.43 4.57
C GLU A 33 2.31 -1.78 3.91
N CYS A 34 2.99 -0.76 3.41
CA CYS A 34 4.37 -0.86 2.95
C CYS A 34 5.21 0.26 3.56
N CYS A 35 6.46 -0.06 3.88
CA CYS A 35 7.41 0.97 4.29
C CYS A 35 7.94 1.68 3.04
N LEU A 36 7.49 2.92 2.83
CA LEU A 36 7.71 3.72 1.64
C LEU A 36 8.73 4.83 1.91
N ASP A 37 9.79 4.86 1.11
CA ASP A 37 10.73 5.97 1.02
C ASP A 37 10.46 6.76 -0.26
N THR A 38 9.74 7.86 -0.09
CA THR A 38 9.68 8.89 -1.10
C THR A 38 10.93 9.76 -0.95
N LEU A 39 11.76 9.83 -2.01
CA LEU A 39 13.00 10.64 -2.07
C LEU A 39 12.84 12.13 -1.67
N PHE A 40 11.60 12.61 -1.50
CA PHE A 40 11.24 13.96 -1.06
C PHE A 40 11.13 14.12 0.46
N PHE A 41 10.93 13.04 1.20
CA PHE A 41 10.74 13.07 2.65
C PHE A 41 12.04 12.64 3.36
N ARG A 42 12.27 13.18 4.56
CA ARG A 42 13.51 12.92 5.33
C ARG A 42 13.61 11.49 5.89
N SER A 43 12.52 10.73 5.87
CA SER A 43 12.43 9.40 6.44
C SER A 43 11.32 8.60 5.76
N ALA A 44 11.51 7.29 5.64
CA ALA A 44 10.47 6.38 5.19
C ALA A 44 9.31 6.33 6.19
N PHE A 45 8.11 6.05 5.68
CA PHE A 45 6.89 5.94 6.46
C PHE A 45 6.01 4.80 5.97
N CYS A 46 5.19 4.26 6.87
CA CYS A 46 4.18 3.27 6.53
C CYS A 46 3.07 3.95 5.73
N GLU A 47 2.82 3.43 4.54
CA GLU A 47 1.75 3.86 3.65
C GLU A 47 0.90 2.64 3.30
N PRO A 48 -0.44 2.76 3.28
CA PRO A 48 -1.32 1.65 2.92
C PRO A 48 -1.08 1.18 1.49
N ARG A 49 -1.09 -0.14 1.30
CA ARG A 49 -1.01 -0.76 -0.03
C ARG A 49 -2.29 -0.52 -0.82
N TYR A 50 -2.19 -0.62 -2.14
CA TYR A 50 -3.37 -0.52 -2.99
C TYR A 50 -4.27 -1.74 -2.81
N GLY A 51 -5.49 -1.50 -2.33
CA GLY A 51 -6.51 -2.53 -2.19
C GLY A 51 -6.95 -3.17 -3.52
N ALA A 52 -7.60 -4.32 -3.43
CA ALA A 52 -8.15 -5.04 -4.59
C ALA A 52 -9.06 -4.16 -5.44
N GLY A 53 -8.86 -4.16 -6.77
CA GLY A 53 -9.65 -3.37 -7.72
C GLY A 53 -9.35 -1.87 -7.75
N ASN A 54 -8.56 -1.35 -6.80
CA ASN A 54 -8.16 0.05 -6.78
C ASN A 54 -7.16 0.36 -7.89
N ARG A 55 -7.17 1.62 -8.33
CA ARG A 55 -6.16 2.12 -9.26
C ARG A 55 -4.80 2.12 -8.58
N CYS A 56 -3.81 1.54 -9.25
CA CYS A 56 -2.46 1.37 -8.73
C CYS A 56 -1.44 2.07 -9.62
N VAL A 57 -0.28 2.39 -9.06
CA VAL A 57 0.84 3.02 -9.76
C VAL A 57 1.89 1.95 -10.04
N THR A 58 2.33 1.83 -11.29
CA THR A 58 3.33 0.83 -11.73
C THR A 58 4.78 1.21 -11.40
N ALA A 59 4.99 2.35 -10.74
CA ALA A 59 6.31 2.86 -10.40
C ALA A 59 6.88 2.34 -9.07
N SER A 60 6.26 1.33 -8.44
CA SER A 60 6.75 0.76 -7.18
C SER A 60 8.08 0.03 -7.38
N VAL A 61 9.13 0.44 -6.67
CA VAL A 61 10.45 -0.21 -6.73
C VAL A 61 10.84 -0.74 -5.35
N TYR A 62 10.96 -2.06 -5.21
CA TYR A 62 11.44 -2.68 -3.98
C TYR A 62 12.97 -2.68 -3.93
N LYS A 63 13.55 -2.24 -2.80
CA LYS A 63 14.99 -2.33 -2.54
C LYS A 63 15.27 -3.35 -1.43
N PRO A 64 15.90 -4.49 -1.75
CA PRO A 64 16.19 -5.53 -0.77
C PRO A 64 17.23 -5.11 0.26
N ASP A 65 18.18 -4.23 -0.10
CA ASP A 65 19.26 -3.80 0.81
C ASP A 65 18.75 -3.03 2.03
N THR A 66 17.66 -2.29 1.86
CA THR A 66 17.04 -1.49 2.93
C THR A 66 15.69 -2.03 3.37
N ASP A 67 15.14 -3.04 2.68
CA ASP A 67 13.79 -3.56 2.86
C ASP A 67 12.71 -2.46 2.74
N LEU A 68 12.85 -1.58 1.74
CA LEU A 68 11.97 -0.42 1.50
C LEU A 68 11.37 -0.45 0.10
N PHE A 69 10.18 0.11 -0.04
CA PHE A 69 9.63 0.49 -1.34
C PHE A 69 9.97 1.94 -1.65
N TYR A 70 10.25 2.25 -2.91
CA TYR A 70 10.44 3.60 -3.41
C TYR A 70 9.29 3.98 -4.35
N LEU A 71 9.00 5.29 -4.38
CA LEU A 71 8.01 5.96 -5.25
C LEU A 71 6.54 5.62 -4.96
N ALA A 72 6.18 4.36 -4.81
CA ALA A 72 4.82 3.92 -4.50
C ALA A 72 4.81 2.56 -3.79
N CYS A 73 3.79 2.31 -2.96
CA CYS A 73 3.51 0.99 -2.42
C CYS A 73 2.95 0.04 -3.48
N PRO A 74 3.20 -1.28 -3.37
CA PRO A 74 2.56 -2.27 -4.23
C PRO A 74 1.08 -2.45 -3.87
N CYS A 75 0.41 -3.32 -4.63
CA CYS A 75 -0.90 -3.84 -4.24
C CYS A 75 -0.79 -4.71 -2.97
N VAL A 76 -1.93 -4.92 -2.31
CA VAL A 76 -2.05 -5.91 -1.24
C VAL A 76 -1.64 -7.31 -1.73
N ASP A 77 -1.21 -8.16 -0.80
CA ASP A 77 -0.66 -9.48 -1.12
C ASP A 77 -1.57 -10.29 -2.06
N LYS A 78 -0.95 -10.97 -3.03
CA LYS A 78 -1.59 -11.76 -4.10
C LYS A 78 -2.30 -10.96 -5.19
N TYR A 79 -2.20 -9.64 -5.18
CA TYR A 79 -2.67 -8.79 -6.26
C TYR A 79 -1.48 -8.15 -6.98
N GLU A 80 -1.61 -8.05 -8.30
CA GLU A 80 -0.63 -7.38 -9.14
C GLU A 80 -1.25 -6.14 -9.79
N CYS A 81 -0.41 -5.12 -10.02
CA CYS A 81 -0.84 -3.91 -10.68
C CYS A 81 -0.90 -4.13 -12.19
N LEU A 82 -2.08 -4.51 -12.70
CA LEU A 82 -2.30 -4.88 -14.09
C LEU A 82 -3.19 -3.86 -14.79
N GLY A 83 -2.87 -3.52 -16.03
CA GLY A 83 -3.62 -2.57 -16.85
C GLY A 83 -3.66 -2.98 -18.32
N LYS A 84 -4.46 -2.26 -19.12
CA LYS A 84 -4.49 -2.46 -20.57
C LYS A 84 -3.34 -1.69 -21.20
N GLY A 85 -2.44 -2.40 -21.89
CA GLY A 85 -1.40 -1.77 -22.70
C GLY A 85 -2.02 -1.09 -23.91
N SER A 86 -1.76 0.21 -24.08
CA SER A 86 -2.10 0.96 -25.29
C SER A 86 -0.82 1.46 -25.93
N LEU A 87 -0.69 1.28 -27.25
CA LEU A 87 0.40 1.87 -28.02
C LEU A 87 0.11 3.35 -28.23
N GLU A 88 0.91 4.20 -27.59
CA GLU A 88 0.89 5.65 -27.80
C GLU A 88 2.27 6.09 -28.25
N ASN A 89 2.36 6.72 -29.42
CA ASN A 89 3.62 7.26 -29.98
C ASN A 89 4.75 6.22 -30.07
N GLY A 90 4.43 4.96 -30.37
CA GLY A 90 5.41 3.87 -30.46
C GLY A 90 5.89 3.31 -29.11
N VAL A 91 5.34 3.81 -27.99
CA VAL A 91 5.62 3.32 -26.63
C VAL A 91 4.37 2.62 -26.09
N THR A 92 4.55 1.47 -25.45
CA THR A 92 3.45 0.79 -24.77
C THR A 92 3.21 1.46 -23.42
N VAL A 93 2.09 2.17 -23.28
CA VAL A 93 1.66 2.80 -22.04
C VAL A 93 0.58 1.95 -21.40
N MET A 94 0.80 1.52 -20.15
CA MET A 94 -0.24 0.82 -19.39
C MET A 94 -1.26 1.85 -18.90
N LYS A 95 -2.51 1.72 -19.36
CA LYS A 95 -3.64 2.53 -18.91
C LYS A 95 -4.59 1.70 -18.05
N ASP A 96 -5.37 2.40 -17.22
CA ASP A 96 -6.36 1.80 -16.31
C ASP A 96 -5.78 0.69 -15.43
N THR A 97 -4.57 0.91 -14.92
CA THR A 97 -3.87 -0.02 -14.03
C THR A 97 -4.64 -0.18 -12.72
N LYS A 98 -4.99 -1.42 -12.38
CA LYS A 98 -5.71 -1.81 -11.17
C LYS A 98 -5.05 -2.99 -10.50
N CYS A 99 -5.24 -3.12 -9.19
CA CYS A 99 -4.84 -4.31 -8.45
C CYS A 99 -5.79 -5.46 -8.78
N ILE A 100 -5.30 -6.43 -9.57
CA ILE A 100 -6.06 -7.60 -10.01
C ILE A 100 -5.29 -8.84 -9.58
N MET A 101 -6.01 -9.87 -9.13
CA MET A 101 -5.39 -11.16 -8.84
C MET A 101 -4.96 -11.79 -10.17
N PRO A 102 -3.69 -12.14 -10.37
CA PRO A 102 -3.25 -12.83 -11.57
C PRO A 102 -3.98 -14.18 -11.64
N THR A 103 -4.72 -14.40 -12.72
CA THR A 103 -5.33 -15.71 -13.00
C THR A 103 -4.23 -16.57 -13.60
N VAL A 104 -3.74 -17.53 -12.81
CA VAL A 104 -2.80 -18.57 -13.26
C VAL A 104 -3.53 -19.56 -14.14
#